data_AF-A0A418EA39-F1
#
_entry.id   AF-A0A418EA39-F1
#
_cell.length_a   1.000
_cell.length_b   1.000
_cell.length_c   1.000
_cell.angle_alpha   90.00
_cell.angle_beta   90.00
_cell.angle_gamma   90.00
#
_symmetry.space_group_name_H-M   'P 1'
#
loop_
_entity.id
_entity.type
_entity.pdbx_description
1 polymer ?
#
loop_
_entity_poly.entity_id
_entity_poly.type
_entity_poly.pdbx_seq_one_letter_code
_entity_poly.pdbx_strand_id
1 'polypeptide(L)'
;MTAMLLADNKGTMYPLFLVLKSRTSKVKATVIENLTKRNGFGPVVWPEVEELHERHASRLYGNPTAWWNGHISKEFLMYHFGYRKDKNMKKILLLWDDFNAHFSDDVVACAESLDVFLEKIPPTFTWICQPADVAWMKPLKASMRLRWVTYLRHEIRDPVFITH
;
A
#
# COMPACT_ATOMS: atom_id res chain seq x y z
N MET A 1 -3.09 -9.68 0.32
CA MET A 1 -2.44 -8.47 -0.21
C MET A 1 -3.43 -7.35 -0.07
N THR A 2 -3.01 -6.23 0.50
CA THR A 2 -3.77 -4.98 0.55
C THR A 2 -3.08 -3.96 -0.34
N ALA A 3 -3.84 -3.12 -1.03
CA ALA A 3 -3.31 -2.06 -1.88
C ALA A 3 -3.99 -0.74 -1.50
N MET A 4 -3.21 0.34 -1.43
CA MET A 4 -3.69 1.70 -1.27
C MET A 4 -3.31 2.50 -2.51
N LEU A 5 -4.32 3.04 -3.18
CA LEU A 5 -4.16 3.90 -4.34
C LEU A 5 -4.33 5.37 -3.91
N LEU A 6 -3.62 6.26 -4.60
CA LEU A 6 -3.77 7.70 -4.45
C LEU A 6 -3.91 8.36 -5.81
N ALA A 7 -4.80 9.34 -5.88
CA ALA A 7 -4.89 10.23 -7.02
C ALA A 7 -5.51 11.57 -6.64
N ASP A 8 -5.30 12.55 -7.51
CA ASP A 8 -5.90 13.87 -7.38
C ASP A 8 -7.22 14.01 -8.14
N ASN A 9 -7.85 15.17 -7.99
CA ASN A 9 -9.09 15.53 -8.69
C ASN A 9 -8.93 15.73 -10.21
N LYS A 10 -7.70 15.66 -10.74
CA LYS A 10 -7.41 15.69 -12.19
C LYS A 10 -7.26 14.29 -12.75
N GLY A 11 -7.34 13.25 -11.92
CA GLY A 11 -7.12 11.86 -12.30
C GLY A 11 -5.64 11.49 -12.40
N THR A 12 -4.73 12.33 -11.91
CA THR A 12 -3.31 11.98 -11.80
C THR A 12 -3.14 10.88 -10.76
N MET A 13 -2.63 9.73 -11.16
CA MET A 13 -2.31 8.65 -10.23
C MET A 13 -0.91 8.84 -9.64
N TYR A 14 -0.80 8.59 -8.34
CA TYR A 14 0.47 8.62 -7.62
C TYR A 14 0.96 7.19 -7.33
N PRO A 15 2.24 7.03 -6.95
CA PRO A 15 2.79 5.72 -6.60
C PRO A 15 1.92 5.01 -5.56
N LEU A 16 1.62 3.73 -5.78
CA LEU A 16 0.75 2.97 -4.89
C LEU A 16 1.54 2.29 -3.77
N PHE A 17 0.85 1.96 -2.68
CA PHE A 17 1.41 1.17 -1.59
C PHE A 17 0.79 -0.23 -1.59
N LEU A 18 1.62 -1.27 -1.46
CA LEU A 18 1.17 -2.65 -1.28
C LEU A 18 1.61 -3.19 0.07
N VAL A 19 0.71 -3.93 0.70
CA VAL A 19 1.02 -4.76 1.87
C VAL A 19 0.89 -6.23 1.48
N LEU A 20 2.01 -6.93 1.53
CA LEU A 20 2.15 -8.34 1.19
C LEU A 20 2.21 -9.19 2.45
N LYS A 21 1.84 -10.46 2.31
CA LYS A 21 1.93 -11.42 3.41
C LYS A 21 3.39 -11.80 3.61
N SER A 22 3.92 -11.54 4.80
CA SER A 22 5.28 -11.90 5.21
C SER A 22 5.24 -12.58 6.56
N ARG A 23 6.00 -13.67 6.74
CA ARG A 23 6.07 -14.36 8.04
C ARG A 23 6.98 -13.58 8.99
N THR A 24 6.52 -13.40 10.23
CA THR A 24 7.35 -12.82 11.29
C THR A 24 8.44 -13.82 11.72
N SER A 25 9.65 -13.31 11.96
CA SER A 25 10.73 -14.10 12.56
C SER A 25 10.37 -14.53 13.99
N LYS A 26 10.87 -15.69 14.43
CA LYS A 26 10.77 -16.10 15.84
C LYS A 26 11.78 -15.37 16.73
N VAL A 27 12.81 -14.76 16.13
CA VAL A 27 13.90 -14.08 16.84
C VAL A 27 13.54 -12.60 17.02
N LYS A 28 13.35 -12.16 18.28
CA LYS A 28 12.89 -10.79 18.61
C LYS A 28 13.76 -9.68 18.00
N ALA A 29 15.09 -9.81 18.05
CA ALA A 29 16.00 -8.84 17.46
C ALA A 29 15.79 -8.71 15.94
N THR A 30 15.63 -9.83 15.25
CA THR A 30 15.32 -9.85 13.81
C THR A 30 13.94 -9.26 13.52
N VAL A 31 12.95 -9.43 14.39
CA VAL A 31 11.63 -8.79 14.22
C VAL A 31 11.76 -7.27 14.24
N ILE A 32 12.47 -6.72 15.22
CA ILE A 32 12.70 -5.26 15.32
C ILE A 32 13.44 -4.76 14.07
N GLU A 33 14.49 -5.46 13.66
CA GLU A 33 15.26 -5.07 12.48
C GLU A 33 14.42 -5.14 11.19
N ASN A 34 13.63 -6.19 11.01
CA ASN A 34 12.76 -6.31 9.84
C ASN A 34 11.73 -5.18 9.78
N LEU A 35 11.10 -4.84 10.91
CA LEU A 35 10.10 -3.78 10.95
C LEU A 35 10.70 -2.40 10.71
N THR A 36 11.92 -2.15 11.19
CA THR A 36 12.57 -0.83 11.13
C THR A 36 13.34 -0.58 9.84
N LYS A 37 13.99 -1.61 9.28
CA LYS A 37 14.90 -1.46 8.14
C LYS A 37 14.41 -2.14 6.87
N ARG A 38 13.48 -3.09 6.99
CA ARG A 38 13.09 -3.96 5.87
C ARG A 38 11.59 -3.94 5.61
N ASN A 39 10.88 -2.92 6.08
CA ASN A 39 9.43 -2.75 5.93
C ASN A 39 8.61 -3.99 6.31
N GLY A 40 9.11 -4.81 7.25
CA GLY A 40 8.50 -6.06 7.71
C GLY A 40 8.79 -7.31 6.84
N PHE A 41 9.66 -7.20 5.84
CA PHE A 41 10.22 -8.33 5.11
C PHE A 41 11.43 -8.93 5.84
N GLY A 42 11.66 -10.23 5.61
CA GLY A 42 12.85 -10.92 6.09
C GLY A 42 14.09 -10.57 5.26
N PRO A 43 15.30 -10.84 5.78
CA PRO A 43 16.56 -10.52 5.10
C PRO A 43 16.75 -11.24 3.76
N VAL A 44 16.06 -12.37 3.54
CA VAL A 44 16.11 -13.13 2.28
C VAL A 44 15.32 -12.43 1.17
N VAL A 45 14.16 -11.87 1.48
CA VAL A 45 13.25 -11.24 0.51
C VAL A 45 13.58 -9.75 0.34
N TRP A 46 14.20 -9.12 1.34
CA TRP A 46 14.49 -7.69 1.32
C TRP A 46 15.29 -7.20 0.11
N PRO A 47 16.36 -7.88 -0.36
CA PRO A 47 17.13 -7.40 -1.51
C PRO A 47 16.27 -7.25 -2.78
N GLU A 48 15.34 -8.19 -3.03
CA GLU A 48 14.42 -8.10 -4.17
C GLU A 48 13.44 -6.92 -4.01
N VAL A 49 12.95 -6.70 -2.80
CA VAL A 49 12.05 -5.57 -2.49
C VAL A 49 12.78 -4.24 -2.62
N GLU A 50 14.02 -4.16 -2.18
CA GLU A 50 14.88 -2.98 -2.28
C GLU A 50 15.16 -2.64 -3.75
N GLU A 51 15.53 -3.62 -4.57
CA GLU A 51 15.70 -3.44 -6.02
C GLU A 51 14.40 -2.97 -6.70
N LEU A 52 13.24 -3.44 -6.24
CA LEU A 52 11.95 -2.94 -6.72
C LEU A 52 11.69 -1.49 -6.31
N HIS A 53 12.12 -1.07 -5.12
CA HIS A 53 11.97 0.31 -4.64
C HIS A 53 12.88 1.30 -5.35
N GLU A 54 14.03 0.83 -5.84
CA GLU A 54 14.94 1.62 -6.70
C GLU A 54 14.36 1.81 -8.10
N ARG A 55 13.77 0.75 -8.68
CA ARG A 55 13.22 0.79 -10.04
C ARG A 55 11.84 1.41 -10.13
N HIS A 56 11.07 1.38 -9.05
CA HIS A 56 9.68 1.81 -9.02
C HIS A 56 9.39 2.70 -7.83
N ALA A 57 8.60 3.75 -8.06
CA ALA A 57 8.18 4.66 -7.01
C ALA A 57 7.22 4.00 -5.99
N SER A 58 6.52 2.93 -6.38
CA SER A 58 5.61 2.19 -5.49
C SER A 58 6.32 1.62 -4.27
N ARG A 59 5.61 1.53 -3.14
CA ARG A 59 6.18 1.05 -1.87
C ARG A 59 5.55 -0.24 -1.43
N LEU A 60 6.39 -1.15 -0.94
CA LEU A 60 6.02 -2.48 -0.48
C LEU A 60 6.30 -2.61 1.02
N TYR A 61 5.32 -3.15 1.74
CA TYR A 61 5.41 -3.51 3.15
C TYR A 61 4.99 -4.96 3.36
N GLY A 62 5.56 -5.62 4.35
CA GLY A 62 5.30 -7.00 4.71
C GLY A 62 4.76 -7.13 6.12
N ASN A 63 3.67 -7.86 6.32
CA ASN A 63 3.25 -8.29 7.65
C ASN A 63 2.44 -9.60 7.60
N PRO A 64 2.23 -10.29 8.74
CA PRO A 64 1.57 -11.61 8.75
C PRO A 64 0.14 -11.62 8.23
N THR A 65 -0.56 -10.50 8.36
CA THR A 65 -1.97 -10.35 7.97
C THR A 65 -2.14 -9.82 6.55
N ALA A 66 -1.05 -9.36 5.92
CA ALA A 66 -1.06 -8.58 4.69
C ALA A 66 -2.03 -7.39 4.74
N TRP A 67 -2.16 -6.75 5.91
CA TRP A 67 -3.18 -5.75 6.21
C TRP A 67 -2.59 -4.36 6.49
N TRP A 68 -3.34 -3.31 6.18
CA TRP A 68 -2.96 -1.92 6.44
C TRP A 68 -2.97 -1.61 7.94
N ASN A 69 -2.06 -0.73 8.41
CA ASN A 69 -1.99 -0.32 9.81
C ASN A 69 -1.52 1.13 9.94
N GLY A 70 -1.62 1.71 11.14
CA GLY A 70 -1.32 3.12 11.38
C GLY A 70 0.13 3.53 11.09
N HIS A 71 1.09 2.61 11.25
CA HIS A 71 2.47 2.89 10.84
C HIS A 71 2.57 3.09 9.32
N ILE A 72 1.95 2.21 8.54
CA ILE A 72 1.93 2.32 7.08
C ILE A 72 1.14 3.58 6.64
N SER A 73 0.08 3.96 7.36
CA SER A 73 -0.62 5.23 7.12
C SER A 73 0.32 6.44 7.25
N LYS A 74 1.17 6.48 8.29
CA LYS A 74 2.16 7.56 8.46
C LYS A 74 3.21 7.55 7.36
N GLU A 75 3.75 6.38 7.01
CA GLU A 75 4.73 6.25 5.91
C GLU A 75 4.13 6.72 4.58
N PHE A 76 2.87 6.39 4.31
CA PHE A 76 2.15 6.86 3.12
C PHE A 76 2.03 8.39 3.10
N LEU A 77 1.62 9.01 4.22
CA LEU A 77 1.51 10.47 4.31
C LEU A 77 2.86 11.15 4.11
N MET A 78 3.91 10.64 4.76
CA MET A 78 5.26 11.18 4.64
C MET A 78 5.82 11.01 3.22
N TYR A 79 5.56 9.88 2.58
CA TYR A 79 6.01 9.63 1.22
C TYR A 79 5.36 10.60 0.20
N HIS A 80 4.04 10.77 0.30
CA HIS A 80 3.31 11.59 -0.67
C HIS A 80 3.31 13.09 -0.35
N PHE A 81 3.35 13.46 0.93
CA PHE A 81 3.14 14.84 1.38
C PHE A 81 4.25 15.34 2.31
N GLY A 82 5.26 14.54 2.62
CA GLY A 82 6.37 14.92 3.51
C GLY A 82 7.13 16.17 3.06
N TYR A 83 7.16 16.42 1.75
CA TYR A 83 7.75 17.64 1.19
C TYR A 83 7.03 18.93 1.60
N ARG A 84 5.83 18.86 2.19
CA ARG A 84 5.00 19.98 2.64
C ARG A 84 5.29 20.40 4.08
N LYS A 85 5.97 19.53 4.84
CA LYS A 85 6.27 19.75 6.27
C LYS A 85 6.96 21.09 6.49
N ASP A 86 6.47 21.84 7.48
CA ASP A 86 7.02 23.14 7.93
C ASP A 86 7.07 24.23 6.83
N LYS A 87 6.36 24.04 5.70
CA LYS A 87 6.33 25.01 4.59
C LYS A 87 5.12 25.94 4.61
N ASN A 88 4.18 25.74 5.54
CA ASN A 88 2.94 26.52 5.67
C ASN A 88 2.20 26.64 4.33
N MET A 89 2.01 25.51 3.67
CA MET A 89 1.38 25.44 2.36
C MET A 89 -0.13 25.51 2.50
N LYS A 90 -0.84 25.88 1.42
CA LYS A 90 -2.30 25.74 1.38
C LYS A 90 -2.69 24.29 1.69
N LYS A 91 -3.60 24.10 2.65
CA LYS A 91 -4.07 22.78 3.04
C LYS A 91 -4.69 22.03 1.86
N ILE A 92 -4.44 20.73 1.81
CA ILE A 92 -5.08 19.81 0.86
C ILE A 92 -6.03 18.89 1.59
N LEU A 93 -7.15 18.56 0.95
CA LEU A 93 -8.10 17.57 1.44
C LEU A 93 -7.67 16.19 0.97
N LEU A 94 -7.44 15.27 1.91
CA LEU A 94 -7.25 13.85 1.64
C LEU A 94 -8.46 13.08 2.16
N LEU A 95 -9.10 12.32 1.27
CA LEU A 95 -10.26 11.49 1.59
C LEU A 95 -9.84 10.03 1.72
N TRP A 96 -10.11 9.44 2.88
CA TRP A 96 -9.92 8.01 3.15
C TRP A 96 -11.23 7.33 3.54
N ASP A 97 -11.33 6.00 3.40
CA ASP A 97 -12.46 5.26 3.97
C ASP A 97 -12.43 5.32 5.50
N ASP A 98 -13.54 4.98 6.16
CA ASP A 98 -13.67 4.98 7.61
C ASP A 98 -12.96 3.79 8.30
N PHE A 99 -11.76 3.44 7.85
CA PHE A 99 -10.94 2.41 8.49
C PHE A 99 -10.14 3.01 9.64
N ASN A 100 -10.23 2.44 10.84
CA ASN A 100 -9.63 3.00 12.05
C ASN A 100 -8.12 3.28 11.95
N ALA A 101 -7.36 2.47 11.21
CA ALA A 101 -5.91 2.69 11.07
C ALA A 101 -5.54 3.95 10.27
N HIS A 102 -6.51 4.55 9.58
CA HIS A 102 -6.35 5.82 8.87
C HIS A 102 -6.49 7.02 9.81
N PHE A 103 -7.08 6.86 11.00
CA PHE A 103 -7.47 7.98 11.87
C PHE A 103 -7.01 7.83 13.33
N SER A 104 -5.99 7.02 13.61
CA SER A 104 -5.36 7.07 14.93
C SER A 104 -4.74 8.44 15.18
N ASP A 105 -4.68 8.89 16.44
CA ASP A 105 -4.16 10.21 16.84
C ASP A 105 -2.80 10.54 16.19
N ASP A 106 -1.89 9.56 16.19
CA ASP A 106 -0.57 9.63 15.53
C ASP A 106 -0.63 9.96 14.02
N VAL A 107 -1.62 9.41 13.33
CA VAL A 107 -1.81 9.59 11.88
C VAL A 107 -2.44 10.94 11.60
N VAL A 108 -3.41 11.36 12.41
CA VAL A 108 -4.03 12.68 12.32
C VAL A 108 -2.99 13.77 12.58
N ALA A 109 -2.20 13.66 13.64
CA ALA A 109 -1.12 14.59 13.94
C ALA A 109 -0.06 14.62 12.82
N CYS A 110 0.25 13.47 12.21
CA CYS A 110 1.12 13.40 11.05
C CYS A 110 0.53 14.19 9.87
N ALA A 111 -0.74 13.97 9.51
CA ALA A 111 -1.40 14.68 8.43
C ALA A 111 -1.43 16.20 8.66
N GLU A 112 -1.76 16.64 9.88
CA GLU A 112 -1.77 18.05 10.26
C GLU A 112 -0.41 18.71 10.08
N SER A 113 0.68 18.02 10.47
CA SER A 113 2.05 18.52 10.31
C SER A 113 2.48 18.71 8.83
N LEU A 114 1.73 18.14 7.89
CA LEU A 114 1.99 18.19 6.45
C LEU A 114 1.01 19.11 5.70
N ASP A 115 0.22 19.92 6.42
CA ASP A 115 -0.87 20.71 5.88
C ASP A 115 -1.89 19.83 5.09
N VAL A 116 -2.15 18.62 5.58
CA VAL A 116 -3.14 17.70 5.03
C VAL A 116 -4.35 17.66 5.96
N PHE A 117 -5.51 18.04 5.43
CA PHE A 117 -6.79 17.90 6.10
C PHE A 117 -7.37 16.52 5.76
N LEU A 118 -7.50 15.68 6.77
CA LEU A 118 -7.88 14.29 6.61
C LEU A 118 -9.37 14.11 6.91
N GLU A 119 -10.12 13.60 5.94
CA GLU A 119 -11.57 13.43 6.06
C GLU A 119 -12.03 12.03 5.68
N LYS A 120 -13.12 11.61 6.31
CA LYS A 120 -13.71 10.28 6.14
C LYS A 120 -14.74 10.30 5.03
N ILE A 121 -14.65 9.31 4.15
CA ILE A 121 -15.77 8.96 3.28
C ILE A 121 -16.77 8.16 4.11
N PRO A 122 -18.04 8.59 4.19
CA PRO A 122 -19.04 7.90 4.99
C PRO A 122 -19.18 6.41 4.59
N PRO A 123 -19.21 5.47 5.55
CA PRO A 123 -19.12 4.03 5.29
C PRO A 123 -20.16 3.48 4.31
N THR A 124 -21.37 4.04 4.33
CA THR A 124 -22.49 3.58 3.50
C THR A 124 -22.34 3.97 2.03
N PHE A 125 -21.39 4.85 1.70
CA PHE A 125 -21.23 5.42 0.36
C PHE A 125 -19.90 5.05 -0.30
N THR A 126 -19.02 4.29 0.36
CA THR A 126 -17.69 3.94 -0.14
C THR A 126 -17.72 3.36 -1.57
N TRP A 127 -18.64 2.44 -1.85
CA TRP A 127 -18.75 1.77 -3.15
C TRP A 127 -19.27 2.66 -4.30
N ILE A 128 -19.92 3.80 -3.99
CA ILE A 128 -20.38 4.80 -4.98
C ILE A 128 -19.38 5.96 -5.06
N CYS A 129 -18.89 6.41 -3.90
CA CYS A 129 -18.23 7.69 -3.71
C CYS A 129 -16.72 7.58 -3.52
N GLN A 130 -16.11 6.40 -3.67
CA GLN A 130 -14.66 6.26 -3.84
C GLN A 130 -14.29 6.11 -5.32
N PRO A 131 -13.89 7.20 -5.99
CA PRO A 131 -13.50 7.15 -7.40
C PRO A 131 -12.38 6.14 -7.65
N ALA A 132 -11.43 6.01 -6.72
CA ALA A 132 -10.32 5.07 -6.85
C ALA A 132 -10.79 3.60 -6.92
N ASP A 133 -11.83 3.23 -6.16
CA ASP A 133 -12.35 1.87 -6.15
C ASP A 133 -13.10 1.53 -7.44
N VAL A 134 -13.97 2.43 -7.87
CA VAL A 134 -14.83 2.25 -9.05
C VAL A 134 -14.00 2.35 -10.33
N ALA A 135 -13.17 3.40 -10.46
CA ALA A 135 -12.48 3.71 -11.70
C ALA A 135 -11.16 2.95 -11.85
N TRP A 136 -10.46 2.57 -10.78
CA TRP A 136 -9.12 1.98 -10.89
C TRP A 136 -8.99 0.60 -10.27
N MET A 137 -9.40 0.39 -9.01
CA MET A 137 -9.26 -0.93 -8.39
C MET A 137 -10.06 -1.99 -9.12
N LYS A 138 -11.26 -1.67 -9.60
CA LYS A 138 -12.09 -2.62 -10.35
C LYS A 138 -11.42 -3.05 -11.67
N PRO A 139 -10.97 -2.14 -12.57
CA PRO A 139 -10.19 -2.53 -13.75
C PRO A 139 -8.86 -3.22 -13.44
N LEU A 140 -8.13 -2.79 -12.42
CA LEU A 140 -6.88 -3.41 -12.00
C LEU A 140 -7.11 -4.86 -11.57
N LYS A 141 -8.09 -5.10 -10.67
CA LYS A 141 -8.45 -6.45 -10.21
C LYS A 141 -8.86 -7.34 -11.38
N ALA A 142 -9.64 -6.83 -12.33
CA ALA A 142 -10.02 -7.59 -13.52
C ALA A 142 -8.79 -7.98 -14.37
N SER A 143 -7.88 -7.04 -14.59
CA SER A 143 -6.65 -7.27 -15.38
C SER A 143 -5.70 -8.26 -14.71
N MET A 144 -5.50 -8.16 -13.40
CA MET A 144 -4.67 -9.10 -12.63
C MET A 144 -5.26 -10.50 -12.66
N ARG A 145 -6.58 -10.65 -12.49
CA ARG A 145 -7.26 -11.94 -12.60
C ARG A 145 -7.07 -12.55 -13.97
N LEU A 146 -7.20 -11.76 -15.03
CA LEU A 146 -6.98 -12.24 -16.39
C LEU A 146 -5.54 -12.74 -16.57
N ARG A 147 -4.54 -11.96 -16.18
CA ARG A 147 -3.12 -12.37 -16.26
C ARG A 147 -2.83 -13.64 -15.47
N TRP A 148 -3.36 -13.74 -14.25
CA TRP A 148 -3.22 -14.92 -13.42
C TRP A 148 -3.84 -16.17 -14.07
N VAL A 149 -5.06 -16.05 -14.60
CA VAL A 149 -5.71 -17.15 -15.32
C VAL A 149 -4.94 -17.54 -16.58
N THR A 150 -4.41 -16.57 -17.33
CA THR A 150 -3.57 -16.84 -18.50
C THR A 150 -2.29 -17.56 -18.12
N TYR A 151 -1.60 -17.10 -17.08
CA TYR A 151 -0.41 -17.76 -16.54
C TYR A 151 -0.70 -19.22 -16.13
N LEU A 152 -1.73 -19.45 -15.32
CA LEU A 152 -2.12 -20.80 -14.92
C LEU A 152 -2.48 -21.70 -16.11
N ARG A 153 -3.17 -21.17 -17.12
CA ARG A 153 -3.49 -21.92 -18.34
C ARG A 153 -2.24 -22.28 -19.15
N HIS A 154 -1.22 -21.43 -19.13
CA HIS A 154 0.07 -21.71 -19.76
C HIS A 154 0.79 -22.84 -19.00
N GLU A 155 0.92 -22.72 -17.68
CA GLU A 155 1.58 -23.73 -16.82
C GLU A 155 0.92 -25.12 -16.93
N ILE A 156 -0.41 -25.19 -17.06
CA ILE A 156 -1.14 -26.47 -17.23
C ILE A 156 -0.91 -27.08 -18.63
N ARG A 157 -0.62 -26.25 -19.64
CA ARG A 157 -0.42 -26.69 -21.03
C ARG A 157 1.04 -27.06 -21.32
N ASP A 158 1.99 -26.62 -20.51
CA ASP A 158 3.38 -27.02 -20.60
C ASP A 158 3.59 -28.37 -19.89
N PRO A 159 3.91 -29.47 -20.62
CA PRO A 159 3.98 -30.82 -20.05
C PRO A 159 5.28 -31.10 -19.29
N VAL A 160 5.93 -30.10 -18.70
CA VAL A 160 7.24 -30.27 -18.02
C VAL A 160 7.09 -30.83 -16.60
N PHE A 161 5.87 -30.86 -16.03
CA PHE A 161 5.65 -31.30 -14.65
C PHE A 161 5.05 -32.71 -14.48
N ILE A 162 5.02 -33.54 -15.53
CA ILE A 162 4.72 -34.98 -15.39
C ILE A 162 5.88 -35.82 -15.92
N THR A 163 7.06 -35.67 -15.31
CA THR A 163 8.03 -36.78 -15.17
C THR A 163 9.00 -36.47 -14.02
N HIS A 164 9.20 -37.48 -13.17
CA HIS A 164 10.07 -37.62 -11.98
C HIS A 164 9.38 -37.39 -10.63
#